data_AF-A0A2G9U357-F1
#
_entry.id   AF-A0A2G9U357-F1
#
_cell.length_a   1.000
_cell.length_b   1.000
_cell.length_c   1.000
_cell.angle_alpha   90.00
_cell.angle_beta   90.00
_cell.angle_gamma   90.00
#
_symmetry.space_group_name_H-M   'P 1'
#
loop_
_entity.id
_entity.type
_entity.pdbx_description
1 polymer ?
#
loop_
_entity_poly.entity_id
_entity_poly.type
_entity_poly.pdbx_seq_one_letter_code
_entity_poly.pdbx_strand_id
1 'polypeptide(L)'
;MKSAQRCSVIADPSIPSGVQENNYLFPKSEASSDEDALILGVKHWWSQIRESGGIGQGVTFTHYNVGKPIAWFTRMAWQLLRVLAVPWLHATPTGLLYVTTHLEVTSSTSIST
;
A
#
# COMPACT_ATOMS: atom_id res chain seq x y z
N MET A 1 4.88 16.12 -6.81
CA MET A 1 5.95 15.92 -5.80
C MET A 1 5.58 14.67 -5.03
N LYS A 2 6.41 13.62 -5.08
CA LYS A 2 6.06 12.27 -4.62
C LYS A 2 5.56 12.27 -3.16
N SER A 3 4.57 11.44 -2.84
CA SER A 3 4.00 11.32 -1.47
C SER A 3 5.07 11.08 -0.42
N ALA A 4 6.08 10.27 -0.76
CA ALA A 4 7.22 9.96 0.10
C ALA A 4 8.14 11.15 0.39
N GLN A 5 8.30 12.07 -0.56
CA GLN A 5 9.06 13.32 -0.35
C GLN A 5 8.31 14.31 0.53
N ARG A 6 6.98 14.25 0.54
CA ARG A 6 6.12 15.09 1.37
C ARG A 6 5.88 14.54 2.76
N CYS A 7 6.40 13.34 3.06
CA CYS A 7 6.18 12.67 4.36
C CYS A 7 4.68 12.59 4.71
N SER A 8 3.83 12.43 3.69
CA SER A 8 2.38 12.59 3.82
C SER A 8 1.67 11.37 3.26
N VAL A 9 0.69 10.85 4.01
CA VAL A 9 -0.22 9.79 3.54
C VAL A 9 -1.25 10.31 2.53
N ILE A 10 -1.26 11.62 2.25
CA ILE A 10 -2.11 12.24 1.23
C ILE A 10 -1.58 11.85 -0.14
N ALA A 11 -2.44 11.18 -0.92
CA ALA A 11 -2.16 10.78 -2.29
C ALA A 11 -1.53 11.93 -3.10
N ASP A 12 -0.46 11.62 -3.84
CA ASP A 12 0.16 12.59 -4.73
C ASP A 12 -0.82 12.96 -5.86
N PRO A 13 -1.16 14.24 -6.07
CA PRO A 13 -2.02 14.60 -7.20
C PRO A 13 -1.36 14.34 -8.56
N SER A 14 -0.05 14.06 -8.60
CA SER A 14 0.71 13.78 -9.81
C SER A 14 0.89 12.28 -10.14
N ILE A 15 0.36 11.35 -9.34
CA ILE A 15 0.33 9.93 -9.75
C ILE A 15 -0.62 9.76 -10.93
N PRO A 16 -0.22 9.02 -11.99
CA PRO A 16 -1.08 8.77 -13.15
C PRO A 16 -2.41 8.15 -12.75
N SER A 17 -3.46 8.45 -13.53
CA SER A 17 -4.76 7.78 -13.40
C SER A 17 -4.57 6.27 -13.53
N GLY A 18 -4.97 5.52 -12.51
CA GLY A 18 -4.75 4.07 -12.45
C GLY A 18 -3.56 3.65 -11.59
N VAL A 19 -2.71 4.55 -11.11
CA VAL A 19 -1.71 4.22 -10.09
C VAL A 19 -2.32 4.37 -8.71
N GLN A 20 -2.23 3.33 -7.89
CA GLN A 20 -2.60 3.36 -6.47
C GLN A 20 -1.36 3.22 -5.60
N GLU A 21 -1.39 3.86 -4.43
CA GLU A 21 -0.32 3.78 -3.45
C GLU A 21 -0.79 3.06 -2.17
N ASN A 22 0.06 2.22 -1.60
CA ASN A 22 -0.02 1.90 -0.18
C ASN A 22 1.02 2.72 0.55
N ASN A 23 0.61 3.38 1.62
CA ASN A 23 1.46 4.27 2.40
C ASN A 23 1.43 3.82 3.86
N TYR A 24 2.59 3.74 4.50
CA TYR A 24 2.70 3.46 5.92
C TYR A 24 3.74 4.38 6.55
N LEU A 25 3.32 5.10 7.61
CA LEU A 25 4.14 6.04 8.34
C LEU A 25 4.27 5.57 9.78
N PHE A 26 5.50 5.44 10.28
CA PHE A 26 5.76 4.94 11.63
C PHE A 26 7.05 5.56 12.20
N PRO A 27 7.24 5.57 13.54
CA PRO A 27 8.47 6.04 14.17
C PRO A 27 9.73 5.31 13.68
N LYS A 28 10.84 6.04 13.44
CA LYS A 28 12.13 5.44 13.05
C LYS A 28 12.64 4.44 14.07
N SER A 29 12.29 4.60 15.35
CA SER A 29 12.64 3.65 16.41
C SER A 29 12.09 2.23 16.19
N GLU A 30 11.06 2.06 15.35
CA GLU A 30 10.50 0.74 15.05
C GLU A 30 11.26 -0.03 13.96
N ALA A 31 12.25 0.59 13.30
CA ALA A 31 13.11 -0.09 12.33
C ALA A 31 14.59 0.22 12.57
N SER A 32 15.38 -0.86 12.68
CA SER A 32 16.84 -0.78 12.84
C SER A 32 17.60 -0.49 11.53
N SER A 33 16.97 -0.74 10.39
CA SER A 33 17.54 -0.56 9.07
C SER A 33 16.48 -0.18 8.04
N ASP A 34 16.94 0.26 6.87
CA ASP A 34 16.04 0.56 5.75
C ASP A 34 15.31 -0.70 5.27
N GLU A 35 15.99 -1.86 5.27
CA GLU A 35 15.38 -3.15 4.94
C GLU A 35 14.29 -3.54 5.95
N ASP A 36 14.56 -3.38 7.25
CA ASP A 36 13.57 -3.63 8.30
C ASP A 36 12.34 -2.75 8.13
N ALA A 37 12.54 -1.48 7.76
CA ALA A 37 11.47 -0.55 7.51
C ALA A 37 10.56 -1.01 6.35
N LEU A 38 11.15 -1.49 5.26
CA LEU A 38 10.42 -2.07 4.13
C LEU A 38 9.65 -3.33 4.55
N ILE A 39 10.29 -4.23 5.30
CA ILE A 39 9.66 -5.47 5.82
C ILE A 39 8.48 -5.12 6.72
N LEU A 40 8.64 -4.12 7.60
CA LEU A 40 7.60 -3.65 8.51
C LEU A 40 6.39 -3.10 7.73
N GLY A 41 6.63 -2.26 6.71
CA GLY A 41 5.58 -1.75 5.83
C GLY A 41 4.83 -2.85 5.10
N VAL A 42 5.54 -3.82 4.52
CA VAL A 42 4.92 -4.98 3.86
C VAL A 42 4.09 -5.78 4.85
N LYS A 43 4.63 -6.11 6.03
CA LYS A 43 3.89 -6.83 7.08
C LYS A 43 2.63 -6.07 7.51
N HIS A 44 2.71 -4.75 7.64
CA HIS A 44 1.57 -3.91 7.99
C HIS A 44 0.44 -4.04 6.96
N TRP A 45 0.72 -3.85 5.67
CA TRP A 45 -0.31 -3.97 4.63
C TRP A 45 -0.87 -5.39 4.54
N TRP A 46 -0.02 -6.41 4.73
CA TRP A 46 -0.43 -7.80 4.69
C TRP A 46 -1.27 -8.23 5.89
N SER A 47 -1.05 -7.62 7.06
CA SER A 47 -1.82 -7.91 8.28
C SER A 47 -3.31 -7.54 8.16
N GLN A 48 -3.65 -6.62 7.24
CA GLN A 48 -5.01 -6.11 7.09
C GLN A 48 -6.04 -7.18 6.73
N ILE A 49 -5.63 -8.27 6.07
CA ILE A 49 -6.53 -9.42 5.84
C ILE A 49 -7.00 -10.07 7.13
N ARG A 50 -6.14 -10.15 8.16
CA ARG A 50 -6.49 -10.76 9.44
C ARG A 50 -7.28 -9.79 10.31
N GLU A 51 -6.91 -8.52 10.31
CA GLU A 51 -7.54 -7.49 11.16
C GLU A 51 -8.95 -7.12 10.70
N SER A 52 -9.19 -7.09 9.38
CA SER A 52 -10.50 -6.72 8.82
C SER A 52 -11.49 -7.89 8.72
N GLY A 53 -11.09 -9.11 9.12
CA GLY A 53 -11.89 -10.32 8.94
C GLY A 53 -11.89 -10.88 7.50
N GLY A 54 -11.01 -10.36 6.63
CA GLY A 54 -10.79 -10.85 5.27
C GLY A 54 -11.75 -10.29 4.22
N ILE A 55 -11.59 -10.76 2.98
CA ILE A 55 -12.43 -10.39 1.82
C ILE A 55 -13.62 -11.35 1.72
N GLY A 56 -14.38 -11.54 2.81
CA GLY A 56 -15.65 -12.30 2.85
C GLY A 56 -15.67 -13.68 2.17
N GLN A 57 -16.86 -14.26 2.02
CA GLN A 57 -17.07 -15.42 1.14
C GLN A 57 -17.11 -14.93 -0.30
N GLY A 58 -16.11 -15.32 -1.10
CA GLY A 58 -16.01 -14.99 -2.52
C GLY A 58 -14.71 -14.30 -2.92
N VAL A 59 -13.84 -13.92 -1.96
CA VAL A 59 -12.52 -13.29 -2.22
C VAL A 59 -12.65 -12.09 -3.19
N THR A 60 -13.82 -11.45 -3.20
CA THR A 60 -14.17 -10.43 -4.17
C THR A 60 -14.06 -9.07 -3.52
N PHE A 61 -13.14 -8.26 -4.02
CA PHE A 61 -13.02 -6.88 -3.60
C PHE A 61 -14.17 -6.07 -4.19
N THR A 62 -15.05 -5.56 -3.34
CA THR A 62 -16.25 -4.81 -3.75
C THR A 62 -16.11 -3.33 -3.45
N HIS A 63 -17.06 -2.51 -3.91
CA HIS A 63 -17.14 -1.10 -3.55
C HIS A 63 -17.21 -0.88 -2.02
N TYR A 64 -17.75 -1.83 -1.25
CA TYR A 64 -17.76 -1.78 0.21
C TYR A 64 -16.36 -1.80 0.83
N ASN A 65 -15.37 -2.35 0.12
CA ASN A 65 -13.99 -2.45 0.58
C ASN A 65 -13.13 -1.24 0.19
N VAL A 66 -13.64 -0.35 -0.68
CA VAL A 66 -12.92 0.85 -1.12
C VAL A 66 -12.68 1.79 0.07
N GLY A 67 -11.44 2.27 0.20
CA GLY A 67 -11.02 3.14 1.30
C GLY A 67 -10.85 2.44 2.65
N LYS A 68 -11.16 1.14 2.74
CA LYS A 68 -10.95 0.34 3.97
C LYS A 68 -9.53 -0.23 4.02
N PRO A 69 -9.01 -0.55 5.22
CA PRO A 69 -7.66 -1.06 5.36
C PRO A 69 -7.37 -2.34 4.56
N ILE A 70 -8.39 -3.20 4.33
CA ILE A 70 -8.28 -4.40 3.47
C ILE A 70 -7.83 -4.07 2.03
N ALA A 71 -8.05 -2.85 1.55
CA ALA A 71 -7.60 -2.41 0.23
C ALA A 71 -6.07 -2.46 0.10
N TRP A 72 -5.31 -2.22 1.18
CA TRP A 72 -3.86 -2.31 1.16
C TRP A 72 -3.38 -3.75 0.92
N PHE A 73 -4.03 -4.72 1.57
CA PHE A 73 -3.82 -6.14 1.29
C PHE A 73 -4.19 -6.45 -0.18
N THR A 74 -5.40 -6.17 -0.63
CA THR A 74 -5.84 -6.56 -1.98
C THR A 74 -4.92 -6.04 -3.08
N ARG A 75 -4.44 -4.80 -2.93
CA ARG A 75 -3.48 -4.17 -3.84
C ARG A 75 -2.14 -4.92 -3.94
N MET A 76 -1.59 -5.33 -2.80
CA MET A 76 -0.36 -6.14 -2.76
C MET A 76 -0.58 -7.54 -3.35
N ALA A 77 -1.74 -8.15 -3.09
CA ALA A 77 -2.12 -9.46 -3.62
C ALA A 77 -2.26 -9.45 -5.14
N TRP A 78 -2.88 -8.40 -5.68
CA TRP A 78 -3.07 -8.21 -7.11
C TRP A 78 -1.74 -8.05 -7.86
N GLN A 79 -0.75 -7.40 -7.24
CA GLN A 79 0.54 -7.10 -7.88
C GLN A 79 1.54 -8.24 -7.79
N LEU A 80 1.46 -9.10 -6.76
CA LEU A 80 2.19 -10.36 -6.72
C LEU A 80 1.90 -11.25 -7.95
N LEU A 81 0.71 -11.11 -8.54
CA LEU A 81 0.31 -11.79 -9.77
C LEU A 81 0.90 -11.17 -11.04
N ARG A 82 1.40 -9.92 -11.01
CA ARG A 82 1.80 -9.17 -12.23
C ARG A 82 3.25 -8.69 -12.27
N VAL A 83 4.06 -8.97 -11.24
CA VAL A 83 5.49 -8.63 -11.15
C VAL A 83 5.71 -7.12 -11.29
N LEU A 84 5.86 -6.42 -10.14
CA LEU A 84 6.56 -5.14 -9.90
C LEU A 84 5.79 -4.28 -8.88
N ALA A 85 6.01 -4.55 -7.59
CA ALA A 85 5.79 -3.58 -6.53
C ALA A 85 7.12 -3.40 -5.81
N VAL A 86 7.85 -2.32 -6.12
CA VAL A 86 9.10 -1.97 -5.42
C VAL A 86 8.74 -0.95 -4.33
N PRO A 87 8.80 -1.30 -3.04
CA PRO A 87 8.57 -0.36 -1.96
C PRO A 87 9.73 0.64 -1.88
N TRP A 88 9.40 1.91 -1.67
CA TRP A 88 10.34 3.00 -1.48
C TRP A 88 10.29 3.45 -0.02
N LEU A 89 11.46 3.65 0.59
CA LEU A 89 11.61 4.18 1.94
C LEU A 89 12.06 5.65 1.91
N HIS A 90 11.46 6.48 2.74
CA HIS A 90 11.91 7.85 2.99
C HIS A 90 11.95 8.13 4.50
N ALA A 91 12.99 8.82 4.95
CA ALA A 91 13.08 9.31 6.31
C ALA A 91 12.64 10.78 6.40
N THR A 92 11.79 11.07 7.39
CA THR A 92 11.32 12.43 7.66
C THR A 92 12.31 13.16 8.58
N PRO A 93 12.43 14.50 8.51
CA PRO A 93 13.24 15.28 9.46
C PRO A 93 12.80 15.11 10.92
N THR A 94 11.54 14.72 11.15
CA THR A 94 10.92 14.52 12.47
C THR A 94 11.14 13.11 13.04
N GLY A 95 11.96 12.27 12.39
CA GLY A 95 12.27 10.94 12.89
C GLY A 95 11.20 9.87 12.64
N LEU A 96 10.28 10.10 11.70
CA LEU A 96 9.39 9.08 11.16
C LEU A 96 9.98 8.45 9.88
N LEU A 97 9.62 7.20 9.60
CA LEU A 97 9.89 6.48 8.36
C LEU A 97 8.60 6.32 7.58
N TYR A 98 8.70 6.51 6.27
CA TYR A 98 7.59 6.41 5.34
C TYR A 98 7.90 5.38 4.26
N VAL A 99 7.05 4.37 4.16
CA VAL A 99 7.13 3.34 3.13
C VAL A 99 5.96 3.51 2.17
N THR A 100 6.25 3.59 0.88
CA THR A 100 5.24 3.61 -0.17
C THR A 100 5.49 2.55 -1.23
N THR A 101 4.43 1.94 -1.75
CA THR A 101 4.48 1.17 -3.00
C THR A 101 3.60 1.83 -4.04
N HIS A 102 4.13 2.04 -5.25
CA HIS A 102 3.33 2.44 -6.40
C HIS A 102 2.84 1.18 -7.12
N LEU A 103 1.54 1.13 -7.43
CA LEU A 103 0.90 -0.04 -8.01
C LEU A 103 0.11 0.41 -9.24
N GLU A 104 0.57 0.02 -10.43
CA GLU A 104 -0.15 0.26 -11.68
C GLU A 104 -1.37 -0.67 -11.79
N VAL A 105 -2.56 -0.09 -11.69
CA VAL A 105 -3.81 -0.79 -12.02
C VAL A 105 -3.96 -0.72 -13.53
N THR A 106 -3.48 -1.76 -14.22
CA THR A 106 -3.83 -1.98 -15.62
C THR A 106 -5.33 -2.25 -15.70
N SER A 107 -6.07 -1.33 -16.32
CA SER A 107 -7.51 -1.40 -16.53
C SER A 107 -7.88 -2.53 -17.49
N SER A 108 -7.97 -3.74 -16.96
CA SER A 108 -8.64 -4.85 -17.64
C SER A 108 -8.76 -6.04 -16.69
N THR A 109 -9.83 -6.04 -15.91
CA THR A 109 -10.89 -7.06 -16.00
C THR A 109 -12.17 -6.44 -15.47
N SER A 110 -13.08 -6.08 -16.37
CA SER A 110 -14.51 -6.03 -16.05
C SER A 110 -14.89 -7.41 -15.50
N ILE A 111 -15.16 -7.51 -14.20
CA ILE A 111 -15.93 -8.64 -13.69
C ILE A 111 -17.36 -8.36 -14.18
N SER A 112 -17.70 -9.00 -15.30
CA SER A 112 -19.07 -9.03 -15.79
C SER A 112 -19.96 -9.59 -14.69
N THR A 113 -21.03 -8.85 -14.42
CA THR A 113 -22.15 -9.14 -13.52
C THR A 113 -22.69 -10.56 -13.63
#